data_AF-A0AAV0GXF8-F1
#
_entry.id   AF-A0AAV0GXF8-F1
#
_cell.length_a   1.000
_cell.length_b   1.000
_cell.length_c   1.000
_cell.angle_alpha   90.00
_cell.angle_beta   90.00
_cell.angle_gamma   90.00
#
_symmetry.space_group_name_H-M   'P 1'
#
loop_
_entity.id
_entity.type
_entity.pdbx_description
1 polymer ?
#
loop_
_entity_poly.entity_id
_entity_poly.type
_entity_poly.pdbx_seq_one_letter_code
_entity_poly.pdbx_strand_id
1 'polypeptide(L)' 'MGKVHGSLARAGKVRGQTPKVAKQEKKKKPRGRAHKRMQYTRRFVTALSDLARREDPILLRSLNYRWLWLGRG' A
#
# COMPACT_ATOMS: atom_id res chain seq x y z
N MET A 1 29.66 19.71 -5.04
CA MET A 1 28.72 19.67 -3.89
C MET A 1 28.31 18.23 -3.63
N GLY A 2 28.90 17.59 -2.62
CA GLY A 2 28.80 16.14 -2.39
C GLY A 2 27.53 15.72 -1.64
N LYS A 3 27.19 14.43 -1.74
CA LYS A 3 26.08 13.81 -1.02
C LYS A 3 26.44 13.72 0.47
N VAL A 4 25.95 14.66 1.28
CA VAL A 4 26.30 14.75 2.71
C VAL A 4 25.42 13.81 3.55
N HIS A 5 26.05 12.97 4.37
CA HIS A 5 25.38 12.06 5.32
C HIS A 5 24.49 12.83 6.31
N GLY A 6 23.37 12.26 6.76
CA GLY A 6 22.38 12.95 7.61
C GLY A 6 22.97 13.44 8.95
N SER A 7 22.72 14.71 9.29
CA SER A 7 23.10 15.33 10.56
C SER A 7 21.87 15.52 11.46
N LEU A 8 22.07 15.60 12.77
CA LEU A 8 20.98 15.80 13.74
C LEU A 8 20.11 17.03 13.44
N ALA A 9 20.70 18.11 12.90
CA ALA A 9 20.00 19.31 12.46
C ALA A 9 19.00 19.10 11.30
N ARG A 10 19.03 17.94 10.63
CA ARG A 10 18.09 17.55 9.55
C ARG A 10 17.04 16.54 10.00
N ALA A 11 16.93 16.26 11.30
CA ALA A 11 15.88 15.40 11.84
C ALA A 11 14.49 15.96 11.48
N GLY A 12 13.57 15.09 11.06
CA GLY A 12 12.22 15.50 10.67
C GLY A 12 12.09 16.18 9.30
N LYS A 13 13.20 16.50 8.60
CA LYS A 13 13.21 17.18 7.29
C LYS A 13 12.19 16.60 6.32
N VAL A 14 12.18 15.27 6.17
CA VAL A 14 11.34 14.58 5.19
C VAL A 14 9.84 14.69 5.54
N ARG A 15 9.50 14.59 6.83
CA ARG A 15 8.10 14.68 7.27
C ARG A 15 7.53 16.10 7.17
N GLY A 16 8.38 17.13 7.35
CA GLY A 16 8.01 18.54 7.15
C GLY A 16 7.96 18.94 5.67
N GLN A 17 8.78 18.33 4.82
CA GLN A 17 8.80 18.59 3.39
C GLN A 17 7.58 18.00 2.66
N THR A 18 7.05 16.87 3.12
CA THR A 18 5.90 16.23 2.46
C THR A 18 4.61 17.04 2.68
N PRO A 19 3.85 17.38 1.62
CA PRO A 19 2.58 18.06 1.76
C PRO A 19 1.62 17.21 2.60
N LYS A 20 0.93 17.84 3.56
CA LYS A 20 0.02 17.15 4.46
C LYS A 20 -1.28 16.82 3.74
N VAL A 21 -1.34 15.64 3.14
CA VAL A 21 -2.58 15.15 2.51
C VAL A 21 -3.59 14.75 3.59
N ALA A 22 -4.78 15.34 3.54
CA ALA A 22 -5.89 14.97 4.41
C ALA A 22 -6.37 13.54 4.12
N LYS A 23 -6.84 12.85 5.15
CA LYS A 23 -7.41 11.51 4.96
C LYS A 23 -8.74 11.65 4.23
N GLN A 24 -8.89 10.95 3.12
CA GLN A 24 -10.19 10.80 2.47
C GLN A 24 -11.21 10.18 3.42
N GLU A 25 -12.44 10.68 3.38
CA GLU A 25 -13.56 10.07 4.08
C GLU A 25 -13.90 8.72 3.46
N LYS A 26 -13.94 7.68 4.29
CA LYS A 26 -14.19 6.31 3.86
C LYS A 26 -15.40 5.77 4.59
N LYS A 27 -16.27 5.08 3.84
CA LYS A 27 -17.40 4.34 4.42
C LYS A 27 -16.89 3.36 5.48
N LYS A 28 -17.63 3.27 6.60
CA LYS A 28 -17.29 2.39 7.71
C LYS A 28 -17.21 0.95 7.19
N LYS A 29 -16.06 0.31 7.38
CA LYS A 29 -15.92 -1.12 7.12
C LYS A 29 -16.68 -1.88 8.21
N PRO A 30 -17.45 -2.93 7.87
CA PRO A 30 -18.06 -3.76 8.89
C PRO A 30 -16.97 -4.43 9.72
N ARG A 31 -17.26 -4.67 11.01
CA ARG A 31 -16.32 -5.27 11.97
C ARG A 31 -16.77 -6.70 12.34
N GLY A 32 -15.85 -7.48 12.92
CA GLY A 32 -16.15 -8.82 13.45
C GLY A 32 -16.61 -9.82 12.38
N ARG A 33 -17.70 -10.53 12.66
CA ARG A 33 -18.24 -11.62 11.82
C ARG A 33 -18.58 -11.17 10.40
N ALA A 34 -19.20 -10.00 10.26
CA ALA A 34 -19.56 -9.46 8.94
C ALA A 34 -18.32 -9.23 8.06
N HIS A 35 -17.21 -8.78 8.66
CA HIS A 35 -15.94 -8.62 7.94
C HIS A 35 -15.37 -9.98 7.51
N LYS A 36 -15.39 -10.97 8.40
CA LYS A 36 -14.90 -12.32 8.10
C LYS A 36 -15.70 -12.99 6.98
N ARG A 37 -17.03 -12.81 6.94
CA ARG A 37 -17.89 -13.29 5.84
C ARG A 37 -17.46 -12.67 4.51
N MET A 38 -17.31 -11.34 4.45
CA MET A 38 -16.85 -10.68 3.22
C MET A 38 -15.44 -11.13 2.79
N GLN A 39 -14.51 -11.34 3.73
CA GLN A 39 -13.17 -11.85 3.42
C GLN A 39 -13.22 -13.25 2.82
N TYR A 40 -14.02 -14.14 3.40
CA TYR A 40 -14.19 -15.51 2.91
C TYR A 40 -14.77 -15.52 1.49
N THR A 41 -15.87 -14.80 1.28
CA THR A 41 -16.51 -14.71 -0.05
C THR A 41 -15.52 -14.17 -1.09
N ARG A 42 -14.77 -13.10 -0.79
CA ARG A 42 -13.79 -12.52 -1.72
C ARG A 42 -12.61 -13.45 -2.02
N ARG A 43 -12.10 -14.18 -1.03
CA ARG A 43 -10.89 -15.01 -1.18
C ARG A 43 -11.16 -16.38 -1.77
N PHE A 44 -12.31 -16.97 -1.46
CA PHE A 44 -12.55 -18.38 -1.73
C PHE A 44 -13.79 -18.64 -2.57
N VAL A 45 -14.80 -17.78 -2.56
CA VAL A 45 -16.02 -18.04 -3.35
C VAL A 45 -15.95 -17.33 -4.70
N THR A 46 -15.65 -16.03 -4.69
CA THR A 46 -15.52 -15.23 -5.93
C THR A 46 -14.25 -15.54 -6.71
N ALA A 47 -13.15 -15.92 -6.03
CA ALA A 47 -11.88 -16.23 -6.68
C ALA A 47 -11.86 -17.62 -7.36
N LEU A 48 -12.76 -18.55 -7.00
CA LEU A 48 -12.84 -19.87 -7.65
C LEU A 48 -13.47 -19.81 -9.04
N SER A 49 -14.22 -18.75 -9.36
CA SER A 49 -14.71 -18.49 -10.73
C SER A 49 -13.61 -17.96 -11.66
N ASP A 50 -12.53 -17.42 -11.10
CA ASP A 50 -11.43 -16.75 -11.78
C ASP A 50 -10.08 -17.40 -11.39
N LEU A 51 -9.90 -18.69 -11.69
CA LEU A 51 -8.63 -19.42 -11.43
C LEU A 51 -7.39 -18.72 -12.03
N ALA A 52 -7.56 -17.81 -12.99
CA ALA A 52 -6.51 -17.06 -13.66
C ALA A 52 -6.09 -15.72 -13.00
N ARG A 53 -6.80 -15.22 -11.97
CA ARG A 53 -6.52 -13.90 -11.36
C ARG A 53 -6.22 -13.97 -9.86
N ARG A 54 -5.40 -14.94 -9.44
CA ARG A 54 -4.72 -14.91 -8.13
C ARG A 54 -3.68 -13.79 -8.07
N GLU A 55 -4.13 -12.57 -8.34
CA GLU A 55 -3.40 -11.34 -8.10
C GLU A 55 -3.49 -11.05 -6.61
N ASP A 56 -2.55 -11.60 -5.84
CA ASP A 56 -2.41 -11.25 -4.45
C ASP A 56 -2.14 -9.74 -4.37
N PRO A 57 -3.02 -8.94 -3.73
CA PRO A 57 -2.84 -7.48 -3.66
C PRO A 57 -1.60 -7.09 -2.83
N ILE A 58 -0.98 -8.05 -2.15
CA ILE A 58 0.30 -7.91 -1.45
C ILE A 58 1.47 -7.97 -2.45
N LEU A 59 1.40 -8.83 -3.46
CA LEU A 59 2.42 -8.97 -4.51
C LEU A 59 2.32 -7.86 -5.55
N LEU A 60 1.12 -7.44 -5.96
CA LEU A 60 0.98 -6.27 -6.84
C LEU A 60 1.53 -4.99 -6.21
N ARG A 61 1.45 -4.87 -4.88
CA ARG A 61 2.05 -3.77 -4.14
C ARG A 61 3.59 -3.90 -4.14
N SER A 62 4.16 -5.09 -3.95
CA SER A 62 5.62 -5.29 -3.98
C SER A 62 6.23 -5.13 -5.38
N LEU A 63 5.52 -5.53 -6.43
CA LEU A 63 5.93 -5.36 -7.83
C LEU A 63 5.89 -3.90 -8.25
N ASN A 64 4.86 -3.13 -7.84
CA ASN A 64 4.80 -1.70 -8.12
C ASN A 64 5.92 -0.93 -7.39
N TYR A 65 6.26 -1.32 -6.15
CA TYR A 65 7.41 -0.76 -5.44
C TYR A 65 8.78 -1.21 -6.02
N ARG A 66 8.89 -2.42 -6.57
CA ARG A 66 10.11 -2.93 -7.24
C ARG A 66 10.35 -2.25 -8.59
N TRP A 67 9.31 -2.01 -9.37
CA TRP A 67 9.38 -1.27 -10.64
C TRP A 67 9.71 0.22 -10.42
N LEU A 68 9.18 0.84 -9.36
CA LEU A 68 9.51 2.23 -9.01
C LEU A 68 10.97 2.43 -8.57
N TRP A 69 11.65 1.35 -8.15
CA TRP A 69 13.03 1.37 -7.64
C TRP A 69 14.08 1.02 -8.71
N LEU A 70 13.67 0.40 -9.82
CA LEU A 70 14.56 -0.05 -10.91
C LEU A 70 14.76 0.97 -12.03
N GLY A 71 14.45 2.25 -11.79
CA GLY A 71 14.94 3.34 -12.63
C GLY A 71 14.33 3.41 -14.03
N ARG A 72 13.38 4.33 -14.21
CA ARG A 72 13.30 5.05 -15.47
C ARG A 72 14.50 6.00 -15.52
N GLY A 73 15.59 5.52 -16.11
CA GLY A 73 16.61 6.36 -16.73
C GLY A 73 16.11 6.86 -18.08
#